data_AF-A0A972I1F6-F1
#
_entry.id   AF-A0A972I1F6-F1
#
_cell.length_a   1.000
_cell.length_b   1.000
_cell.length_c   1.000
_cell.angle_alpha   90.00
_cell.angle_beta   90.00
_cell.angle_gamma   90.00
#
_symmetry.space_group_name_H-M   'P 1'
#
loop_
_entity.id
_entity.type
_entity.pdbx_description
1 polymer ?
#
loop_
_entity_poly.entity_id
_entity_poly.type
_entity_poly.pdbx_seq_one_letter_code
_entity_poly.pdbx_strand_id
1 'polypeptide(L)' 'MNDLLTKGSIQYIISRLLDYANEAIKESKKNEQDLFYKGKKLAYIEMLNVLKNELGARDEDLKEYGLDFNIENKLL' A
#
# COMPACT_ATOMS: atom_id res chain seq x y z
N MET A 1 15.80 20.07 14.61
CA MET A 1 16.53 19.03 13.87
C MET A 1 15.83 18.87 12.54
N ASN A 2 16.53 18.60 11.43
CA ASN A 2 15.85 18.34 10.16
C ASN A 2 15.03 17.06 10.32
N ASP A 3 13.69 17.19 10.42
CA ASP A 3 12.75 16.07 10.52
C ASP A 3 12.60 15.38 9.15
N LEU A 4 13.72 14.91 8.60
CA LEU A 4 13.73 14.10 7.40
C LEU A 4 13.10 12.74 7.73
N LEU A 5 12.21 12.28 6.84
CA LEU A 5 11.68 10.93 6.93
C LEU A 5 12.84 9.93 6.83
N THR A 6 13.06 9.17 7.90
CA THR A 6 14.04 8.09 7.90
C THR A 6 13.51 6.89 7.14
N LYS A 7 14.39 5.99 6.71
CA LYS A 7 14.01 4.70 6.13
C LYS A 7 13.03 3.93 7.03
N GLY A 8 13.30 3.88 8.34
CA GLY A 8 12.41 3.25 9.32
C GLY A 8 11.03 3.92 9.41
N SER A 9 10.99 5.25 9.33
CA SER A 9 9.73 6.00 9.29
C SER A 9 8.91 5.67 8.03
N ILE A 10 9.57 5.55 6.87
CA ILE A 10 8.93 5.16 5.61
C ILE A 10 8.40 3.72 5.68
N GLN A 11 9.21 2.78 6.18
CA GLN A 11 8.79 1.39 6.39
C GLN A 11 7.56 1.29 7.29
N TYR A 12 7.52 2.06 8.38
CA TYR A 12 6.38 2.10 9.28
C TYR A 12 5.10 2.64 8.60
N ILE A 13 5.22 3.71 7.80
CA ILE A 13 4.09 4.26 7.03
C ILE A 13 3.57 3.23 6.03
N ILE A 14 4.46 2.56 5.30
CA ILE A 14 4.10 1.53 4.31
C ILE A 14 3.40 0.35 4.99
N SER A 15 3.90 -0.10 6.15
CA SER A 15 3.24 -1.15 6.94
C SER A 15 1.79 -0.78 7.28
N ARG A 16 1.54 0.46 7.72
CA ARG A 16 0.18 0.91 8.02
C ARG A 16 -0.72 0.98 6.78
N LEU A 17 -0.17 1.41 5.64
CA LEU A 17 -0.91 1.41 4.38
C LEU A 17 -1.27 -0.01 3.92
N LEU A 18 -0.38 -0.98 4.11
CA LEU A 18 -0.65 -2.39 3.84
C LEU A 18 -1.77 -2.92 4.73
N ASP A 19 -1.77 -2.59 6.02
CA ASP A 19 -2.84 -2.98 6.95
C ASP A 19 -4.19 -2.37 6.52
N TYR A 20 -4.22 -1.08 6.18
CA TYR A 20 -5.43 -0.42 5.70
C TYR A 20 -5.91 -0.93 4.34
N ALA A 21 -5.00 -1.30 3.44
CA ALA A 21 -5.35 -1.95 2.19
C ALA A 21 -6.02 -3.30 2.46
N ASN A 22 -5.45 -4.12 3.35
CA ASN A 22 -6.01 -5.40 3.75
C ASN A 22 -7.41 -5.26 4.36
N GLU A 23 -7.63 -4.27 5.22
CA GLU A 23 -8.96 -3.96 5.76
C GLU A 23 -9.93 -3.48 4.68
N ALA A 24 -9.51 -2.57 3.79
CA ALA A 24 -10.36 -2.07 2.71
C ALA A 24 -10.80 -3.19 1.76
N ILE A 25 -9.95 -4.18 1.49
CA ILE A 25 -10.29 -5.37 0.69
C ILE A 25 -11.33 -6.22 1.42
N LYS A 26 -11.15 -6.47 2.72
CA LYS A 26 -12.13 -7.22 3.52
C LYS A 26 -13.49 -6.53 3.52
N GLU A 27 -13.52 -5.21 3.69
CA GLU A 27 -14.75 -4.44 3.68
C GLU A 27 -15.38 -4.36 2.28
N SER A 28 -14.58 -4.23 1.22
CA SER A 28 -15.08 -4.29 -0.15
C SER A 28 -15.68 -5.66 -0.50
N LYS A 29 -15.14 -6.76 0.02
CA LYS A 29 -15.71 -8.10 -0.15
C LYS A 29 -17.02 -8.29 0.62
N LYS A 30 -17.20 -7.63 1.76
CA LYS A 30 -18.48 -7.63 2.49
C LYS A 30 -19.54 -6.75 1.82
N ASN A 31 -19.11 -5.76 1.05
CA ASN A 31 -19.96 -4.73 0.43
C ASN A 31 -19.73 -4.66 -1.08
N GLU A 32 -19.83 -5.80 -1.78
CA GLU A 32 -19.38 -5.94 -3.19
C GLU A 32 -20.08 -5.04 -4.21
N GLN A 33 -21.24 -4.46 -3.88
CA GLN A 33 -21.96 -3.55 -4.77
C GLN A 33 -21.83 -2.08 -4.37
N ASP A 34 -21.21 -1.80 -3.23
CA ASP A 34 -21.05 -0.45 -2.74
C ASP A 34 -19.82 0.23 -3.37
N LEU A 35 -20.09 1.30 -4.12
CA LEU A 35 -19.05 2.08 -4.82
C LEU A 35 -18.06 2.73 -3.86
N PHE A 36 -18.48 3.10 -2.64
CA PHE A 36 -17.59 3.68 -1.65
C PHE A 36 -16.50 2.68 -1.23
N TYR A 37 -16.87 1.43 -0.91
CA TYR A 37 -15.91 0.42 -0.50
C TYR A 37 -15.00 -0.04 -1.65
N LYS A 38 -15.53 -0.10 -2.89
CA LYS A 38 -14.70 -0.30 -4.10
C LYS A 38 -13.66 0.81 -4.27
N GLY A 39 -14.08 2.06 -4.13
CA GLY A 39 -13.20 3.23 -4.23
C GLY A 39 -12.14 3.26 -3.13
N LYS A 40 -12.53 2.94 -1.89
CA LYS A 40 -11.59 2.84 -0.76
C LYS A 40 -10.53 1.76 -0.99
N LYS A 41 -10.91 0.58 -1.50
CA LYS A 41 -9.97 -0.48 -1.90
C LYS A 41 -8.99 0.02 -2.96
N LEU A 42 -9.51 0.61 -4.03
CA LEU A 42 -8.70 1.12 -5.14
C LEU A 42 -7.71 2.19 -4.68
N ALA A 43 -8.13 3.14 -3.84
CA ALA A 43 -7.27 4.20 -3.33
C ALA A 43 -6.02 3.67 -2.62
N TYR A 44 -6.15 2.66 -1.75
CA TYR A 44 -5.00 2.07 -1.08
C TYR A 44 -4.09 1.27 -2.03
N ILE A 45 -4.67 0.60 -3.02
CA ILE A 45 -3.89 -0.10 -4.06
C ILE A 45 -3.04 0.90 -4.86
N GLU A 46 -3.63 2.01 -5.31
CA GLU A 46 -2.91 3.05 -6.06
C GLU A 46 -1.79 3.68 -5.23
N MET A 47 -2.03 3.98 -3.94
CA MET A 47 -0.99 4.50 -3.05
C MET A 47 0.19 3.53 -2.92
N LEU A 48 -0.07 2.23 -2.75
CA LEU A 48 0.98 1.22 -2.66
C LEU A 48 1.73 1.04 -3.99
N ASN A 49 1.04 1.15 -5.13
CA ASN A 49 1.66 1.12 -6.45
C ASN A 49 2.62 2.29 -6.66
N VAL A 50 2.21 3.51 -6.30
CA VAL A 50 3.10 4.69 -6.35
C VAL A 50 4.35 4.45 -5.51
N LEU A 51 4.19 4.01 -4.26
CA LEU A 51 5.32 3.73 -3.38
C LEU A 51 6.26 2.65 -3.93
N LYS A 52 5.69 1.57 -4.45
CA LYS A 52 6.47 0.48 -5.06
C LYS A 52 7.26 0.95 -6.27
N ASN A 53 6.65 1.75 -7.14
CA ASN A 53 7.30 2.28 -8.34
C ASN A 53 8.41 3.28 -7.97
N GLU A 54 8.15 4.19 -7.04
CA GLU A 54 9.14 5.18 -6.59
C GLU A 54 10.35 4.55 -5.89
N LEU A 55 10.12 3.55 -5.02
CA LEU A 55 11.19 2.81 -4.37
C LEU A 55 11.97 1.96 -5.37
N GLY A 56 11.28 1.28 -6.28
CA GLY A 56 11.90 0.50 -7.34
C GLY A 56 12.75 1.36 -8.29
N ALA A 57 12.28 2.56 -8.64
CA ALA A 57 13.03 3.50 -9.49
C ALA A 57 14.29 4.06 -8.80
N ARG A 58 14.40 3.91 -7.47
CA ARG A 58 15.57 4.30 -6.67
C ARG A 58 16.47 3.12 -6.31
N ASP A 59 16.22 1.96 -6.92
CA ASP A 59 16.93 0.70 -6.66
C ASP A 59 16.88 0.25 -5.18
N GLU A 60 15.83 0.64 -4.45
CA GLU A 60 15.61 0.19 -3.08
C GLU A 60 15.13 -1.27 -3.05
N ASP A 61 15.53 -2.04 -2.03
CA ASP A 61 15.03 -3.39 -1.82
C ASP A 61 13.56 -3.38 -1.37
N LEU A 62 12.64 -3.62 -2.30
CA LEU A 62 11.20 -3.67 -2.05
C LEU A 62 10.80 -4.68 -0.98
N LYS A 63 11.61 -5.72 -0.76
CA LYS A 63 11.35 -6.72 0.29
C LYS A 63 11.51 -6.11 1.68
N GLU A 64 12.43 -5.18 1.86
CA GLU A 64 12.61 -4.45 3.13
C GLU A 64 11.44 -3.52 3.46
N TYR A 65 10.63 -3.15 2.47
CA TYR A 65 9.40 -2.37 2.64
C TYR A 65 8.14 -3.24 2.63
N GLY A 66 8.28 -4.56 2.46
CA GLY A 66 7.16 -5.48 2.35
C GLY A 66 6.36 -5.34 1.06
N LEU A 67 6.90 -4.70 0.02
CA LEU A 67 6.26 -4.42 -1.28
C LEU A 67 6.67 -5.38 -2.40
N ASP A 68 7.50 -6.39 -2.10
CA ASP A 68 7.91 -7.45 -3.02
C ASP A 68 6.79 -8.49 -3.23
N PHE A 69 5.67 -8.03 -3.78
CA PHE A 69 4.56 -8.87 -4.19
C PHE A 69 3.81 -8.23 -5.37
N ASN A 70 3.08 -9.03 -6.12
CA ASN A 70 2.18 -8.50 -7.13
C ASN A 70 0.93 -7.93 -6.42
N ILE A 71 0.85 -6.59 -6.35
CA ILE A 71 -0.21 -5.85 -5.69
C ILE A 71 -1.58 -6.16 -6.31
N GLU A 72 -1.64 -6.25 -7.64
CA GLU A 72 -2.84 -6.57 -8.39
C GLU A 72 -3.34 -7.98 -8.06
N ASN A 73 -2.46 -8.98 -8.08
CA ASN A 73 -2.85 -10.37 -7.80
C ASN A 73 -3.23 -10.65 -6.34
N LYS A 74 -2.76 -9.82 -5.39
CA LYS A 74 -3.02 -10.03 -3.96
C LYS A 74 -4.23 -9.24 -3.46
N LEU A 75 -4.53 -8.10 -4.09
CA LEU A 75 -5.49 -7.11 -3.54
C LEU A 75 -6.69 -6.81 -4.45
N LEU A 76 -6.67 -7.15 -5.75
CA LEU A 76 -7.81 -6.94 -6.65
C LEU A 76 -8.82 -8.09 -6.60
#